data_AF-A0A7U9QYE3-F1
#
_entry.id   AF-A0A7U9QYE3-F1
#
_cell.length_a   1.000
_cell.length_b   1.000
_cell.length_c   1.000
_cell.angle_alpha   90.00
_cell.angle_beta   90.00
_cell.angle_gamma   90.00
#
_symmetry.space_group_name_H-M   'P 1'
#
loop_
_entity.id
_entity.type
_entity.pdbx_description
1 polymer ?
#
loop_
_entity_poly.entity_id
_entity_poly.type
_entity_poly.pdbx_seq_one_letter_code
_entity_poly.pdbx_strand_id
1 'polypeptide(L)'
;MRKKLLPALVCLLLLTGCGENPINAKFDGEIAAFCENVSAIGSKIDAIQVEAEENSIRYATSDLLSYLDEMEIEFMKFANIDFPEEYDYLEDLADEAGRYMEEAAASYHKAYEDGFHQEMEEYARENYVRACKRMQVILAHLRGENTEEREPD
;
A
#
# COMPACT_ATOMS: atom_id res chain seq x y z
N MET A 1 -27.99 -28.63 65.95
CA MET A 1 -27.57 -29.33 64.71
C MET A 1 -26.90 -28.29 63.82
N ARG A 2 -25.56 -28.29 63.74
CA ARG A 2 -24.70 -28.81 62.66
C ARG A 2 -23.95 -27.65 62.01
N LYS A 3 -22.67 -27.52 62.38
CA LYS A 3 -21.61 -26.87 61.60
C LYS A 3 -21.61 -27.43 60.18
N LYS A 4 -21.43 -26.57 59.17
CA LYS A 4 -20.65 -26.89 57.96
C LYS A 4 -19.90 -25.65 57.49
N LEU A 5 -18.59 -25.68 57.74
CA LEU A 5 -17.57 -24.99 56.95
C LEU A 5 -17.40 -25.76 55.63
N LEU A 6 -17.35 -25.07 54.49
CA LEU A 6 -16.32 -25.27 53.46
C LEU A 6 -16.40 -24.15 52.40
N PRO A 7 -15.26 -23.57 51.97
CA PRO A 7 -15.22 -22.46 51.01
C PRO A 7 -15.25 -23.01 49.58
N ALA A 8 -16.11 -22.48 48.72
CA ALA A 8 -16.06 -22.77 47.29
C ALA A 8 -15.17 -21.73 46.61
N LEU A 9 -13.91 -22.12 46.49
CA LEU A 9 -12.89 -21.70 45.53
C LEU A 9 -13.37 -20.71 44.44
N VAL A 10 -12.81 -19.52 44.51
CA VAL A 10 -12.76 -18.54 43.42
C VAL A 10 -12.05 -19.20 42.23
N CYS A 11 -12.80 -19.59 41.20
CA CYS A 11 -12.25 -19.79 39.87
C CYS A 11 -12.40 -18.47 39.10
N LEU A 12 -11.49 -17.53 39.39
CA LEU A 12 -11.13 -16.50 38.43
C LEU A 12 -10.35 -17.21 37.33
N LEU A 13 -11.09 -17.78 36.37
CA LEU A 13 -10.55 -18.07 35.06
C LEU A 13 -10.20 -16.72 34.44
N LEU A 14 -8.97 -16.27 34.67
CA LEU A 14 -8.33 -15.31 33.78
C LEU A 14 -8.28 -16.03 32.43
N LEU A 15 -9.29 -15.74 31.60
CA LEU A 15 -9.23 -16.00 30.19
C LEU A 15 -7.90 -15.42 29.72
N THR A 16 -7.00 -16.30 29.29
CA THR A 16 -5.85 -15.92 28.49
C THR A 16 -6.41 -15.17 27.29
N GLY A 17 -6.37 -13.83 27.32
CA GLY A 17 -6.50 -13.08 26.08
C GLY A 17 -5.43 -13.65 25.15
N CYS A 18 -5.83 -14.10 23.95
CA CYS A 18 -4.87 -14.36 22.89
C CYS A 18 -3.98 -13.13 22.82
N GLY A 19 -2.72 -13.28 23.24
CA GLY A 19 -1.76 -12.19 23.31
C GLY A 19 -1.31 -11.85 21.90
N GLU A 20 -2.17 -11.16 21.17
CA GLU A 20 -1.82 -10.60 19.87
C GLU A 20 -0.73 -9.55 20.11
N ASN A 21 0.41 -9.72 19.45
CA ASN A 21 1.55 -8.81 19.60
C ASN A 21 1.13 -7.44 19.05
N PRO A 22 1.12 -6.36 19.86
CA PRO A 22 0.67 -5.04 19.41
C PRO A 22 1.49 -4.48 18.24
N ILE A 23 2.75 -4.90 18.08
CA ILE A 23 3.60 -4.53 16.94
C ILE A 23 3.01 -5.13 15.66
N ASN A 24 2.69 -6.42 15.68
CA ASN A 24 2.13 -7.12 14.52
C ASN A 24 0.75 -6.55 14.15
N ALA A 25 -0.10 -6.29 15.14
CA ALA A 25 -1.42 -5.69 14.89
C ALA A 25 -1.34 -4.28 14.25
N LYS A 26 -0.34 -3.48 14.64
CA LYS A 26 -0.07 -2.18 14.01
C LYS A 26 0.38 -2.37 12.56
N PHE A 27 1.39 -3.21 12.35
CA PHE A 27 1.93 -3.52 11.02
C PHE A 27 0.84 -4.02 10.07
N ASP A 28 0.07 -5.03 10.48
CA ASP A 28 -1.04 -5.58 9.69
C ASP A 28 -2.09 -4.51 9.36
N GLY A 29 -2.39 -3.62 10.31
CA GLY A 29 -3.30 -2.49 10.12
C GLY A 29 -2.78 -1.47 9.10
N GLU A 30 -1.49 -1.13 9.13
CA GLU A 30 -0.85 -0.21 8.19
C GLU A 30 -0.80 -0.80 6.77
N ILE A 31 -0.46 -2.09 6.63
CA ILE A 31 -0.49 -2.82 5.36
C ILE A 31 -1.92 -2.88 4.79
N ALA A 32 -2.91 -3.18 5.63
CA ALA A 32 -4.31 -3.23 5.21
C ALA A 32 -4.81 -1.86 4.72
N ALA A 33 -4.52 -0.79 5.48
CA ALA A 33 -4.89 0.57 5.12
C ALA A 33 -4.26 1.00 3.79
N PHE A 34 -2.97 0.70 3.59
CA PHE A 34 -2.28 0.95 2.33
C PHE A 34 -2.97 0.23 1.15
N CYS A 35 -3.27 -1.07 1.29
CA CYS A 35 -3.94 -1.84 0.23
C CYS A 35 -5.33 -1.29 -0.11
N GLU A 36 -6.12 -0.91 0.92
CA GLU A 36 -7.45 -0.33 0.74
C GLU A 36 -7.36 1.02 -0.01
N ASN A 37 -6.46 1.90 0.42
CA ASN A 37 -6.31 3.23 -0.16
C ASN A 37 -5.81 3.15 -1.62
N VAL A 38 -4.78 2.35 -1.90
CA VAL A 38 -4.25 2.15 -3.27
C VAL A 38 -5.32 1.58 -4.20
N SER A 39 -6.10 0.60 -3.72
CA SER A 39 -7.21 0.03 -4.51
C SER A 39 -8.30 1.07 -4.79
N ALA A 40 -8.65 1.89 -3.80
CA ALA A 40 -9.62 2.96 -3.96
C ALA A 40 -9.15 4.02 -4.96
N ILE A 41 -7.89 4.45 -4.89
CA ILE A 41 -7.29 5.41 -5.83
C ILE A 41 -7.24 4.81 -7.24
N GLY A 42 -6.79 3.56 -7.39
CA GLY A 42 -6.79 2.85 -8.67
C GLY A 42 -8.19 2.80 -9.31
N SER A 43 -9.22 2.56 -8.50
CA SER A 43 -10.61 2.58 -8.98
C SER A 43 -11.06 3.97 -9.45
N LYS A 44 -10.56 5.06 -8.84
CA LYS A 44 -10.83 6.43 -9.32
C LYS A 44 -10.15 6.69 -10.66
N ILE A 45 -8.90 6.24 -10.83
CA ILE A 45 -8.15 6.33 -12.09
C ILE A 45 -8.87 5.57 -13.21
N ASP A 46 -9.28 4.32 -12.95
CA ASP A 46 -10.01 3.49 -13.92
C ASP A 46 -11.38 4.09 -14.32
N ALA A 47 -11.95 4.93 -13.46
CA ALA A 47 -13.24 5.58 -13.70
C ALA A 47 -13.13 6.86 -14.55
N ILE A 48 -11.93 7.39 -14.80
CA ILE A 48 -11.73 8.62 -15.61
C ILE A 48 -12.31 8.40 -17.01
N GLN A 49 -13.19 9.32 -17.41
CA GLN A 49 -13.80 9.34 -18.74
C GLN A 49 -13.17 10.46 -19.57
N VAL A 50 -12.85 10.17 -20.82
CA VAL A 50 -12.26 11.14 -21.76
C VAL A 50 -13.16 11.24 -22.98
N GLU A 51 -13.76 12.41 -23.17
CA GLU A 51 -14.50 12.77 -24.39
C GLU A 51 -13.61 13.60 -25.32
N ALA A 52 -13.95 13.68 -26.61
CA ALA A 52 -13.15 14.38 -27.62
C ALA A 52 -13.08 15.92 -27.45
N GLU A 53 -13.79 16.48 -26.48
CA GLU A 53 -13.80 17.92 -26.19
C GLU A 53 -12.56 18.33 -25.38
N GLU A 54 -11.90 19.43 -25.75
CA GLU A 54 -10.67 19.91 -25.10
C GLU A 54 -10.81 20.05 -23.58
N ASN A 55 -11.96 20.55 -23.11
CA ASN A 55 -12.22 20.68 -21.67
C ASN A 55 -12.29 19.31 -20.98
N SER A 56 -12.89 18.30 -21.62
CA SER A 56 -12.93 16.95 -21.06
C SER A 56 -11.53 16.35 -20.94
N ILE A 57 -10.69 16.52 -21.96
CA ILE A 57 -9.29 16.08 -21.92
C ILE A 57 -8.54 16.78 -20.78
N ARG A 58 -8.68 18.11 -20.67
CA ARG A 58 -8.05 18.90 -19.61
C ARG A 58 -8.46 18.46 -18.20
N TYR A 59 -9.75 18.23 -17.97
CA TYR A 59 -10.24 17.76 -16.67
C TYR A 59 -9.76 16.33 -16.38
N ALA A 60 -9.83 15.43 -17.35
CA ALA A 60 -9.33 14.07 -17.19
C ALA A 60 -7.83 14.02 -16.87
N THR A 61 -7.00 14.85 -17.53
CA THR A 61 -5.58 14.99 -17.22
C THR A 61 -5.38 15.52 -15.80
N SER A 62 -6.14 16.56 -15.41
CA SER A 62 -6.06 17.11 -14.04
C SER A 62 -6.44 16.09 -12.97
N ASP A 63 -7.50 15.30 -13.20
CA ASP A 63 -7.95 14.26 -12.28
C ASP A 63 -6.91 13.13 -12.19
N LEU A 64 -6.36 12.68 -13.33
CA LEU A 64 -5.30 11.67 -13.37
C LEU A 64 -4.09 12.11 -12.54
N LEU A 65 -3.57 13.32 -12.78
CA LEU A 65 -2.41 13.85 -12.07
C LEU A 65 -2.67 13.97 -10.57
N SER A 66 -3.85 14.46 -10.18
CA SER A 66 -4.22 14.52 -8.76
C SER A 66 -4.31 13.15 -8.10
N TYR A 67 -4.80 12.12 -8.79
CA TYR A 67 -4.84 10.76 -8.24
C TYR A 67 -3.48 10.09 -8.20
N LEU A 68 -2.56 10.43 -9.10
CA LEU A 68 -1.17 9.99 -9.03
C LEU A 68 -0.44 10.61 -7.84
N ASP A 69 -0.72 11.87 -7.52
CA ASP A 69 -0.21 12.51 -6.30
C ASP A 69 -0.76 11.83 -5.03
N GLU A 70 -2.05 11.47 -5.01
CA GLU A 70 -2.63 10.65 -3.94
C GLU A 70 -1.94 9.28 -3.84
N MET A 71 -1.67 8.63 -4.98
CA MET A 71 -0.99 7.33 -5.04
C MET A 71 0.44 7.42 -4.49
N GLU A 72 1.20 8.43 -4.87
CA GLU A 72 2.53 8.72 -4.34
C GLU A 72 2.50 8.82 -2.81
N ILE A 73 1.57 9.60 -2.25
CA ILE A 73 1.44 9.76 -0.80
C ILE A 73 1.24 8.42 -0.10
N GLU A 74 0.39 7.53 -0.64
CA GLU A 74 0.17 6.20 -0.05
C GLU A 74 1.40 5.30 -0.17
N PHE A 75 2.10 5.32 -1.31
CA PHE A 75 3.36 4.57 -1.47
C PHE A 75 4.48 5.09 -0.57
N MET A 76 4.55 6.40 -0.32
CA MET A 76 5.50 6.97 0.64
C MET A 76 5.14 6.61 2.08
N LYS A 77 3.85 6.52 2.44
CA LYS A 77 3.46 5.97 3.75
C LYS A 77 3.88 4.52 3.89
N PHE A 78 3.68 3.71 2.85
CA PHE A 78 4.07 2.30 2.82
C PHE A 78 5.59 2.11 2.97
N ALA A 79 6.40 2.91 2.29
CA ALA A 79 7.85 2.92 2.45
C ALA A 79 8.30 3.26 3.89
N ASN A 80 7.51 4.04 4.63
CA ASN A 80 7.82 4.42 6.02
C ASN A 80 7.17 3.51 7.08
N ILE A 81 6.57 2.37 6.69
CA ILE A 81 6.10 1.38 7.67
C ILE A 81 7.30 0.75 8.35
N ASP A 82 7.21 0.58 9.67
CA ASP A 82 8.22 -0.10 10.49
C ASP A 82 7.95 -1.61 10.43
N PHE A 83 8.81 -2.37 9.73
CA PHE A 83 8.59 -3.81 9.55
C PHE A 83 9.07 -4.56 10.81
N PRO A 84 8.31 -5.56 11.31
CA PRO A 84 8.78 -6.43 12.37
C PRO A 84 10.08 -7.16 11.97
N GLU A 85 10.89 -7.58 12.94
CA GLU A 85 12.16 -8.32 12.70
C GLU A 85 12.00 -9.54 11.78
N GLU A 86 10.82 -10.17 11.74
CA GLU A 86 10.53 -11.28 10.82
C GLU A 86 10.45 -10.86 9.34
N TYR A 87 10.17 -9.58 9.06
CA TYR A 87 9.92 -9.02 7.74
C TYR A 87 10.83 -7.84 7.36
N ASP A 88 11.82 -7.50 8.19
CA ASP A 88 12.72 -6.36 7.99
C ASP A 88 13.46 -6.38 6.63
N TYR A 89 13.75 -7.58 6.12
CA TYR A 89 14.35 -7.78 4.79
C TYR A 89 13.49 -7.27 3.62
N LEU A 90 12.22 -6.92 3.85
CA LEU A 90 11.31 -6.34 2.86
C LEU A 90 11.33 -4.81 2.84
N GLU A 91 11.95 -4.14 3.83
CA GLU A 91 11.98 -2.67 3.93
C GLU A 91 12.61 -2.02 2.69
N ASP A 92 13.75 -2.55 2.22
CA ASP A 92 14.41 -2.04 1.01
C ASP A 92 13.49 -2.09 -0.22
N LEU A 93 12.64 -3.13 -0.33
CA LEU A 93 11.67 -3.23 -1.43
C LEU A 93 10.52 -2.21 -1.27
N ALA A 94 10.11 -1.90 -0.04
CA ALA A 94 9.09 -0.90 0.24
C ALA A 94 9.61 0.51 -0.09
N ASP A 95 10.85 0.81 0.29
CA ASP A 95 11.57 2.02 -0.09
C ASP A 95 11.70 2.17 -1.61
N GLU A 96 12.09 1.10 -2.32
CA GLU A 96 12.12 1.10 -3.78
C GLU A 96 10.75 1.39 -4.39
N ALA A 97 9.68 0.79 -3.84
CA ALA A 97 8.32 1.03 -4.31
C ALA A 97 7.92 2.51 -4.17
N GLY A 98 8.23 3.12 -3.03
CA GLY A 98 8.01 4.55 -2.75
C GLY A 98 8.69 5.44 -3.79
N ARG A 99 10.01 5.28 -3.97
CA ARG A 99 10.80 6.07 -4.93
C ARG A 99 10.32 5.92 -6.37
N TYR A 100 9.96 4.71 -6.78
CA TYR A 100 9.42 4.49 -8.14
C TYR A 100 8.08 5.20 -8.32
N MET A 101 7.20 5.23 -7.32
CA MET A 101 5.93 5.94 -7.44
C MET A 101 6.12 7.46 -7.43
N GLU A 102 7.04 7.99 -6.60
CA GLU A 102 7.45 9.40 -6.62
C GLU A 102 7.96 9.82 -8.02
N GLU A 103 8.88 9.05 -8.60
CA GLU A 103 9.39 9.34 -9.96
C GLU A 103 8.28 9.23 -11.01
N ALA A 104 7.34 8.29 -10.85
CA ALA A 104 6.20 8.14 -11.75
C ALA A 104 5.28 9.36 -11.71
N ALA A 105 4.84 9.79 -10.53
CA ALA A 105 3.97 10.96 -10.37
C ALA A 105 4.63 12.22 -10.94
N ALA A 106 5.88 12.48 -10.56
CA ALA A 106 6.65 13.62 -11.07
C ALA A 106 6.83 13.59 -12.60
N SER A 107 7.06 12.41 -13.18
CA SER A 107 7.23 12.27 -14.63
C SER A 107 5.91 12.41 -15.39
N TYR A 108 4.78 11.97 -14.82
CA TYR A 108 3.47 12.22 -15.39
C TYR A 108 3.15 13.72 -15.42
N HIS A 109 3.45 14.48 -14.37
CA HIS A 109 3.30 15.95 -14.41
C HIS A 109 4.12 16.57 -15.54
N LYS A 110 5.40 16.22 -15.66
CA LYS A 110 6.28 16.68 -16.76
C LYS A 110 5.74 16.29 -18.14
N ALA A 111 5.07 15.16 -18.26
CA ALA A 111 4.50 14.69 -19.52
C ALA A 111 3.33 15.56 -20.01
N TYR A 112 2.67 16.31 -19.13
CA TYR A 112 1.45 17.08 -19.43
C TYR A 112 1.56 18.59 -19.13
N GLU A 113 2.64 19.08 -18.51
CA GLU A 113 2.79 20.48 -18.07
C GLU A 113 2.79 21.50 -19.24
N ASP A 114 3.58 21.25 -20.29
CA ASP A 114 3.80 22.17 -21.43
C ASP A 114 3.53 21.49 -22.78
N GLY A 115 2.39 20.83 -22.87
CA GLY A 115 2.05 19.95 -23.99
C GLY A 115 2.49 18.51 -23.73
N PHE A 116 2.08 17.61 -24.62
CA PHE A 116 2.28 16.19 -24.41
C PHE A 116 3.70 15.73 -24.77
N HIS A 117 4.40 15.14 -23.80
CA HIS A 117 5.73 14.56 -23.97
C HIS A 117 5.69 13.03 -23.79
N GLN A 118 5.58 12.30 -24.91
CA GLN A 118 5.44 10.84 -24.92
C GLN A 118 6.55 10.11 -24.15
N GLU A 119 7.81 10.53 -24.29
CA GLU A 119 8.96 9.90 -23.60
C GLU A 119 8.85 10.01 -22.07
N MET A 120 8.31 11.11 -21.55
CA MET A 120 8.10 11.30 -20.12
C MET A 120 6.93 10.45 -19.62
N GLU A 121 5.86 10.33 -20.41
CA GLU A 121 4.73 9.45 -20.09
C GLU A 121 5.16 7.97 -20.06
N GLU A 122 5.95 7.53 -21.04
CA GLU A 122 6.47 6.16 -21.09
C GLU A 122 7.35 5.85 -19.87
N TYR A 123 8.27 6.77 -19.54
CA TYR A 123 9.11 6.65 -18.35
C TYR A 123 8.29 6.64 -17.04
N ALA A 124 7.28 7.50 -16.94
CA ALA A 124 6.37 7.54 -15.81
C ALA A 124 5.63 6.20 -15.64
N ARG A 125 5.09 5.66 -16.73
CA ARG A 125 4.38 4.37 -16.75
C ARG A 125 5.28 3.21 -16.34
N GLU A 126 6.53 3.20 -16.80
CA GLU A 126 7.49 2.17 -16.39
C GLU A 126 7.76 2.20 -14.88
N ASN A 127 7.98 3.38 -14.31
CA ASN A 127 8.20 3.52 -12.87
C ASN A 127 6.95 3.18 -12.05
N TYR A 128 5.75 3.58 -12.51
CA TYR A 128 4.49 3.14 -11.90
C TYR A 128 4.39 1.60 -11.84
N VAL A 129 4.70 0.92 -12.95
CA VAL A 129 4.71 -0.55 -13.00
C VAL A 129 5.76 -1.16 -12.07
N ARG A 130 6.97 -0.57 -11.98
CA ARG A 130 8.02 -1.02 -11.06
C ARG A 130 7.56 -0.90 -9.59
N ALA A 131 6.94 0.22 -9.21
CA ALA A 131 6.37 0.41 -7.88
C ALA A 131 5.32 -0.65 -7.54
N CYS A 132 4.36 -0.88 -8.44
CA CYS A 132 3.34 -1.92 -8.26
C CYS A 132 3.93 -3.34 -8.18
N LYS A 133 4.98 -3.64 -8.97
CA LYS A 133 5.66 -4.94 -8.94
C LYS A 133 6.33 -5.18 -7.59
N ARG A 134 6.99 -4.17 -7.01
CA ARG A 134 7.59 -4.23 -5.67
C ARG A 134 6.56 -4.50 -4.60
N MET A 135 5.46 -3.74 -4.60
CA MET A 135 4.32 -3.98 -3.73
C MET A 135 3.80 -5.43 -3.84
N GLN A 136 3.60 -5.95 -5.06
CA GLN A 136 3.08 -7.30 -5.25
C GLN A 136 4.02 -8.39 -4.71
N VAL A 137 5.34 -8.19 -4.85
CA VAL A 137 6.35 -9.09 -4.28
C VAL A 137 6.26 -9.07 -2.75
N ILE A 138 6.28 -7.88 -2.12
CA ILE A 138 6.18 -7.75 -0.66
C ILE A 138 4.91 -8.43 -0.14
N LEU A 139 3.75 -8.15 -0.74
CA LEU A 139 2.49 -8.76 -0.30
C LEU A 139 2.46 -10.28 -0.49
N ALA A 140 3.16 -10.82 -1.50
CA ALA A 140 3.30 -12.27 -1.69
C ALA A 140 4.15 -12.89 -0.57
N HIS A 141 5.28 -12.28 -0.22
CA HIS A 141 6.11 -12.69 0.92
C HIS A 141 5.33 -12.66 2.24
N LEU A 142 4.58 -11.59 2.52
CA LEU A 142 3.76 -11.47 3.72
C LEU A 142 2.65 -12.52 3.81
N ARG A 143 2.17 -13.05 2.67
CA ARG A 143 1.22 -14.18 2.62
C ARG A 143 1.89 -15.55 2.68
N GLY A 144 3.22 -15.62 2.71
CA GLY A 144 3.98 -16.87 2.66
C GLY A 144 3.94 -17.55 1.28
N GLU A 145 3.70 -16.79 0.20
CA GLU A 145 3.75 -17.31 -1.17
C GLU A 145 5.21 -17.45 -1.64
N ASN A 146 5.54 -18.53 -2.34
CA ASN A 146 6.86 -18.69 -2.96
C ASN A 146 7.04 -17.67 -4.10
N THR A 147 7.99 -16.76 -3.95
CA THR A 147 8.27 -15.64 -4.87
C THR A 147 9.46 -15.88 -5.81
N GLU A 148 10.11 -17.05 -5.77
CA GLU A 148 11.26 -17.41 -6.63
C GLU A 148 10.93 -17.37 -8.14
N GLU A 149 9.65 -17.40 -8.53
CA GLU A 149 9.23 -17.25 -9.94
C GLU A 149 8.93 -15.79 -10.35
N ARG A 150 9.07 -14.83 -9.43
CA ARG A 150 8.71 -13.42 -9.61
C ARG A 150 9.93 -12.51 -9.50
N GLU A 151 11.06 -12.93 -10.06
CA GLU A 151 12.25 -12.08 -10.11
C GLU A 151 12.00 -10.80 -10.94
N PRO A 152 12.68 -9.70 -10.60
CA PRO A 152 12.56 -8.46 -11.34
C PRO A 152 13.54 -8.43 -12.51
N ASP A 153 13.01 -8.51 -13.73
CA ASP A 153 13.65 -7.87 -14.90
C ASP A 153 13.92 -6.38 -14.63
#